data_AF-A0A7W0U8R1-F1
#
_entry.id   AF-A0A7W0U8R1-F1
#
_cell.length_a   1.000
_cell.length_b   1.000
_cell.length_c   1.000
_cell.angle_alpha   90.00
_cell.angle_beta   90.00
_cell.angle_gamma   90.00
#
_symmetry.space_group_name_H-M   'P 1'
#
loop_
_entity.id
_entity.type
_entity.pdbx_description
1 polymer ?
#
loop_
_entity_poly.entity_id
_entity_poly.type
_entity_poly.pdbx_seq_one_letter_code
_entity_poly.pdbx_strand_id
1 'polypeptide(L)' 'MDLARISWLVTVAVFVIAAVLVFLSGYVGYFFVLLAVAAAAAVNVR' A
#
# COMPACT_ATOMS: atom_id res chain seq x y z
N MET A 1 -8.27 -17.23 -7.77
CA MET A 1 -7.29 -16.34 -7.12
C MET A 1 -6.32 -17.23 -6.37
N ASP A 2 -5.02 -17.11 -6.63
CA ASP A 2 -3.99 -17.86 -5.91
C ASP A 2 -3.65 -17.18 -4.57
N LEU A 3 -3.23 -17.95 -3.57
CA LEU A 3 -2.86 -17.45 -2.23
C LEU A 3 -1.76 -16.39 -2.32
N ALA A 4 -0.78 -16.59 -3.22
CA ALA A 4 0.28 -15.62 -3.47
C ALA A 4 -0.27 -14.29 -4.04
N ARG A 5 -1.26 -14.34 -4.92
CA ARG A 5 -1.90 -13.12 -5.43
C ARG A 5 -2.68 -12.40 -4.34
N ILE A 6 -3.39 -13.16 -3.48
CA ILE A 6 -4.15 -12.60 -2.36
C ILE A 6 -3.22 -11.92 -1.37
N SER A 7 -2.07 -12.52 -1.04
CA SER A 7 -1.11 -11.90 -0.13
C SER A 7 -0.61 -10.55 -0.66
N TRP A 8 -0.25 -10.47 -1.95
CA TRP A 8 0.15 -9.21 -2.57
C TRP A 8 -0.97 -8.16 -2.59
N LEU A 9 -2.22 -8.56 -2.89
CA LEU A 9 -3.37 -7.67 -2.80
C LEU A 9 -3.58 -7.11 -1.40
N VAL A 10 -3.47 -7.96 -0.37
CA VAL A 10 -3.59 -7.54 1.04
C VAL A 10 -2.46 -6.58 1.40
N THR A 11 -1.22 -6.86 0.98
CA THR A 11 -0.08 -5.95 1.21
C THR A 11 -0.33 -4.57 0.60
N VAL A 12 -0.78 -4.51 -0.66
CA VAL A 12 -1.13 -3.25 -1.32
C VAL A 12 -2.22 -2.52 -0.54
N ALA A 13 -3.30 -3.21 -0.17
CA ALA A 13 -4.41 -2.63 0.56
C ALA A 13 -3.97 -2.03 1.90
N VAL A 14 -3.15 -2.74 2.67
CA VAL A 14 -2.61 -2.26 3.96
C VAL A 14 -1.79 -0.99 3.78
N PHE A 15 -0.88 -0.94 2.78
CA PHE A 15 -0.07 0.25 2.55
C PHE A 15 -0.88 1.45 2.05
N VAL A 16 -1.91 1.23 1.21
CA VAL A 16 -2.83 2.29 0.79
C VAL A 16 -3.63 2.83 1.98
N ILE A 17 -4.19 1.95 2.81
CA ILE A 17 -4.94 2.35 4.00
C ILE A 17 -4.04 3.15 4.95
N ALA A 18 -2.83 2.66 5.23
CA ALA A 18 -1.87 3.35 6.06
C ALA A 18 -1.49 4.73 5.49
N ALA A 19 -1.27 4.84 4.17
CA ALA A 19 -1.01 6.11 3.49
C ALA A 19 -2.15 7.12 3.73
N VAL A 20 -3.40 6.69 3.56
CA VAL A 20 -4.57 7.54 3.83
C VAL A 20 -4.61 8.00 5.28
N LEU A 21 -4.37 7.10 6.25
CA LEU A 21 -4.37 7.44 7.67
C LEU A 21 -3.30 8.48 8.03
N VAL A 22 -2.08 8.33 7.54
CA VAL A 22 -1.00 9.30 7.82
C VAL A 22 -1.24 10.63 7.12
N PHE A 23 -1.85 10.63 5.93
CA PHE A 23 -2.23 11.85 5.22
C PHE A 23 -3.29 12.64 6.01
N LEU A 24 -4.34 11.96 6.48
CA LEU A 24 -5.37 12.55 7.34
C LEU A 24 -4.82 13.05 8.67
N SER A 25 -3.71 12.47 9.13
CA SER A 25 -3.00 12.89 10.35
C SER A 25 -2.01 14.05 10.11
N GLY A 26 -1.91 14.59 8.90
CA GLY A 26 -1.01 15.70 8.56
C GLY A 26 0.43 15.30 8.25
N TYR A 27 0.77 14.00 8.25
CA TYR A 27 2.11 13.49 7.99
C TYR A 27 2.34 13.26 6.49
N VAL A 28 2.40 14.36 5.72
CA VAL A 28 2.50 14.34 4.25
C VAL A 28 3.75 13.61 3.74
N GLY A 29 4.89 13.71 4.45
CA GLY A 29 6.11 12.98 4.06
C GLY A 29 5.93 11.46 4.05
N TYR A 30 5.28 10.91 5.08
CA TYR A 30 5.03 9.47 5.18
C TYR A 30 3.94 8.99 4.22
N PHE A 31 2.98 9.85 3.85
CA PHE A 31 1.98 9.54 2.84
C PHE A 31 2.62 9.12 1.51
N PHE A 32 3.54 9.94 0.99
CA PHE A 32 4.20 9.63 -0.30
C PHE A 32 5.07 8.38 -0.23
N VAL A 33 5.75 8.16 0.91
CA VAL A 33 6.55 6.95 1.11
C VAL A 33 5.67 5.71 1.08
N LEU A 34 4.56 5.68 1.84
CA LEU A 34 3.66 4.53 1.87
C LEU A 34 2.99 4.29 0.52
N LEU A 35 2.67 5.36 -0.21
CA LEU A 35 2.10 5.26 -1.55
C LEU A 35 3.10 4.66 -2.57
N ALA A 36 4.38 5.05 -2.49
CA ALA A 36 5.44 4.46 -3.30
C ALA A 36 5.64 2.97 -2.99
N VAL A 37 5.60 2.58 -1.72
CA VAL A 37 5.68 1.16 -1.30
C VAL A 37 4.47 0.37 -1.80
N ALA A 38 3.26 0.92 -1.70
CA ALA A 38 2.06 0.29 -2.25
C ALA A 38 2.16 0.06 -3.76
N ALA A 39 2.66 1.04 -4.51
CA ALA A 39 2.87 0.93 -5.95
C ALA A 39 3.90 -0.15 -6.30
N ALA A 40 5.01 -0.22 -5.55
CA ALA A 40 6.01 -1.27 -5.72
C ALA A 40 5.44 -2.68 -5.43
N ALA A 41 4.64 -2.83 -4.37
CA ALA A 41 3.98 -4.08 -4.04
C ALA A 41 2.97 -4.51 -5.13
N ALA A 42 2.25 -3.56 -5.73
CA ALA A 42 1.23 -3.83 -6.74
C ALA A 42 1.78 -4.51 -8.01
N VAL A 43 3.06 -4.34 -8.32
CA VAL A 43 3.71 -5.03 -9.45
C VAL A 43 3.64 -6.56 -9.32
N ASN A 44 3.53 -7.09 -8.10
CA ASN A 44 3.49 -8.52 -7.82
C ASN A 44 2.06 -9.11 -7.82
N VAL A 45 1.02 -8.30 -8.06
CA VAL A 45 -0.38 -8.76 -8.14
C VAL A 45 -0.71 -9.43 -9.48
N ARG A 46 0.16 -9.23 -10.49
CA ARG A 46 0.02 -9.78 -11.84
C ARG A 46 -0.05 -11.30 -11.88
#